data_AF-K6GEJ6-F1
#
_entry.id   AF-K6GEJ6-F1
#
_cell.length_a   1.000
_cell.length_b   1.000
_cell.length_c   1.000
_cell.angle_alpha   90.00
_cell.angle_beta   90.00
_cell.angle_gamma   90.00
#
_symmetry.space_group_name_H-M   'P 1'
#
loop_
_entity.id
_entity.type
_entity.pdbx_description
1 polymer ?
#
loop_
_entity_poly.entity_id
_entity_poly.type
_entity_poly.pdbx_seq_one_letter_code
_entity_poly.pdbx_strand_id
1 'polypeptide(L)'
;MKTILAALILCLLALSPAHAGQKGIGQPCNSDNSTVDFDTLAQCNGSTLIKAPLMLGAVANPPYASTACDAAKAGMLQYTGGVVQYCNGSAWSTMGSSSGTGGQSMVSGWPDVIVCTDSSNNKEVLYANGMPYNSHYIYRLIANTVGDIKIIFNSDGTYYSNSGADTYDCVTSSMSISTLVANGRAFNFVNGGANGAAAMADGTAGAPGLYFSANTNTGLYRPTTDTLAIATGGTERLRVTATGSVGIGTTTPELNLHVKGIGVRLENSGSTQKWELGYHGTNDFTIFDASTNVSRLFVQATSGNVGIGTTAPNALLNVGVNGAASRQLSLGSWGDLGAGSSGSALFGGNVYYSGGG
;
A
#
# COMPACT_ATOMS: atom_id res chain seq x y z
N MET A 1 2.36 5.31 -34.34
CA MET A 1 1.49 4.34 -35.06
C MET A 1 1.20 4.72 -36.51
N LYS A 2 0.88 5.98 -36.85
CA LYS A 2 0.56 6.35 -38.25
C LYS A 2 1.75 6.35 -39.23
N THR A 3 2.97 6.58 -38.76
CA THR A 3 4.19 6.56 -39.59
C THR A 3 4.78 5.18 -39.85
N ILE A 4 4.45 4.18 -39.01
CA ILE A 4 4.91 2.78 -39.19
C ILE A 4 4.01 2.04 -40.18
N LEU A 5 2.71 2.37 -40.22
CA LEU A 5 1.74 1.74 -41.12
C LEU A 5 1.99 2.10 -42.60
N ALA A 6 2.44 3.33 -42.88
CA ALA A 6 2.80 3.76 -44.24
C ALA A 6 4.11 3.10 -44.73
N ALA A 7 5.06 2.86 -43.83
CA ALA A 7 6.32 2.20 -44.15
C ALA A 7 6.13 0.70 -44.46
N LEU A 8 5.16 0.03 -43.81
CA LEU A 8 4.84 -1.37 -44.10
C LEU A 8 4.14 -1.53 -45.46
N ILE A 9 3.24 -0.61 -45.82
CA ILE A 9 2.51 -0.64 -47.10
C ILE A 9 3.45 -0.36 -48.29
N LEU A 10 4.44 0.53 -48.13
CA LEU A 10 5.37 0.86 -49.21
C LEU A 10 6.41 -0.24 -49.48
N CYS A 11 6.69 -1.10 -48.50
CA CYS A 11 7.66 -2.20 -48.63
C CYS A 11 7.07 -3.45 -49.30
N LEU A 12 5.74 -3.64 -49.29
CA LEU A 12 5.08 -4.77 -49.96
C LEU A 12 4.96 -4.62 -51.49
N LEU A 13 5.23 -3.44 -52.06
CA LEU A 13 5.06 -3.16 -53.49
C LEU A 13 6.26 -3.55 -54.37
N ALA A 14 7.40 -3.98 -53.81
CA ALA A 14 8.65 -4.10 -54.58
C ALA A 14 9.18 -5.51 -54.86
N LEU A 15 8.62 -6.59 -54.31
CA LEU A 15 9.27 -7.92 -54.36
C LEU A 15 8.32 -9.10 -54.57
N SER A 16 7.37 -9.01 -55.50
CA SER A 16 6.86 -10.21 -56.16
C SER A 16 6.77 -10.01 -57.68
N PRO A 17 7.35 -10.90 -58.50
CA PRO A 17 7.09 -10.88 -59.93
C PRO A 17 5.60 -11.11 -60.15
N ALA A 18 5.04 -10.45 -61.17
CA ALA A 18 3.63 -10.53 -61.53
C ALA A 18 3.18 -11.99 -61.69
N HIS A 19 2.43 -12.51 -60.71
CA HIS A 19 1.76 -13.81 -60.83
C HIS A 19 0.38 -13.55 -61.46
N ALA A 20 0.26 -13.92 -62.74
CA ALA A 20 -0.99 -13.85 -63.47
C ALA A 20 -2.05 -14.70 -62.76
N GLY A 21 -3.06 -14.04 -62.19
CA GLY A 21 -4.24 -14.72 -61.63
C GLY A 21 -4.83 -14.11 -60.36
N GLN A 22 -4.11 -13.26 -59.62
CA GLN A 22 -4.66 -12.64 -58.40
C GLN A 22 -5.55 -11.43 -58.76
N LYS A 23 -6.82 -11.45 -58.34
CA LYS A 23 -7.74 -10.32 -58.54
C LYS A 23 -7.38 -9.20 -57.56
N GLY A 24 -7.20 -7.98 -58.08
CA GLY A 24 -7.00 -6.81 -57.22
C GLY A 24 -8.27 -6.43 -56.44
N ILE A 25 -8.08 -5.70 -55.34
CA ILE A 25 -9.16 -5.12 -54.53
C ILE A 25 -10.16 -4.35 -55.42
N GLY A 26 -11.43 -4.76 -55.42
CA GLY A 26 -12.54 -4.09 -56.13
C GLY A 26 -13.09 -4.80 -57.38
N GLN A 27 -12.63 -6.00 -57.73
CA GLN A 27 -13.15 -6.77 -58.87
C GLN A 27 -14.34 -7.69 -58.48
N PRO A 28 -15.35 -7.90 -59.35
CA PRO A 28 -16.52 -8.72 -59.05
C PRO A 28 -16.23 -10.24 -58.96
N CYS A 29 -17.01 -10.95 -58.12
CA CYS A 29 -16.98 -12.41 -57.95
C CYS A 29 -17.67 -13.16 -59.09
N ASN A 30 -17.16 -13.02 -60.31
CA ASN A 30 -17.65 -13.76 -61.46
C ASN A 30 -16.52 -14.67 -62.00
N SER A 31 -16.80 -15.97 -61.94
CA SER A 31 -16.17 -17.09 -62.64
C SER A 31 -14.87 -17.74 -62.13
N ASP A 32 -14.53 -17.66 -60.85
CA ASP A 32 -13.65 -18.69 -60.26
C ASP A 32 -14.06 -18.97 -58.80
N ASN A 33 -14.69 -20.12 -58.58
CA ASN A 33 -15.24 -20.53 -57.28
C ASN A 33 -14.30 -21.50 -56.56
N SER A 34 -12.99 -21.42 -56.78
CA SER A 34 -12.07 -22.47 -56.33
C SER A 34 -10.80 -22.00 -55.61
N THR A 35 -10.53 -20.71 -55.46
CA THR A 35 -9.29 -20.26 -54.81
C THR A 35 -9.53 -19.17 -53.76
N VAL A 36 -8.95 -19.40 -52.57
CA VAL A 36 -8.90 -18.44 -51.46
C VAL A 36 -7.96 -17.30 -51.86
N ASP A 37 -8.47 -16.08 -51.92
CA ASP A 37 -7.66 -14.89 -52.20
C ASP A 37 -6.99 -14.42 -50.90
N PHE A 38 -5.66 -14.46 -50.84
CA PHE A 38 -4.90 -14.29 -49.60
C PHE A 38 -4.70 -12.82 -49.18
N ASP A 39 -5.13 -11.86 -50.01
CA ASP A 39 -4.91 -10.42 -49.77
C ASP A 39 -6.18 -9.64 -49.39
N THR A 40 -7.31 -10.32 -49.14
CA THR A 40 -8.55 -9.62 -48.72
C THR A 40 -9.28 -10.33 -47.57
N LEU A 41 -9.97 -9.53 -46.74
CA LEU A 41 -10.86 -9.99 -45.66
C LEU A 41 -12.16 -10.65 -46.19
N ALA A 42 -12.23 -11.02 -47.47
CA ALA A 42 -13.41 -11.57 -48.14
C ALA A 42 -13.04 -12.67 -49.15
N GLN A 43 -13.88 -13.69 -49.27
CA GLN A 43 -13.81 -14.75 -50.29
C GLN A 43 -15.07 -14.75 -51.14
N CYS A 44 -14.98 -15.27 -52.37
CA CYS A 44 -16.16 -15.50 -53.21
C CYS A 44 -16.80 -16.85 -52.86
N ASN A 45 -18.12 -16.87 -52.68
CA ASN A 45 -18.93 -18.09 -52.69
C ASN A 45 -19.97 -17.95 -53.82
N GLY A 46 -19.68 -18.59 -54.95
CA GLY A 46 -20.40 -18.32 -56.20
C GLY A 46 -20.26 -16.85 -56.60
N SER A 47 -21.39 -16.15 -56.79
CA SER A 47 -21.43 -14.73 -57.19
C SER A 47 -21.33 -13.73 -56.03
N THR A 48 -21.21 -14.21 -54.78
CA THR A 48 -21.36 -13.38 -53.57
C THR A 48 -20.06 -13.29 -52.79
N LEU A 49 -19.68 -12.08 -52.35
CA LEU A 49 -18.59 -11.88 -51.40
C LEU A 49 -19.03 -12.27 -49.99
N ILE A 50 -18.29 -13.17 -49.35
CA ILE A 50 -18.47 -13.58 -47.95
C ILE A 50 -17.23 -13.20 -47.12
N LYS A 51 -17.39 -12.94 -45.83
CA LYS A 51 -16.25 -12.64 -44.93
C LYS A 51 -15.39 -13.89 -44.75
N ALA A 52 -14.07 -13.74 -44.80
CA ALA A 52 -13.13 -14.82 -44.63
C ALA A 52 -11.94 -14.44 -43.73
N PRO A 53 -11.22 -15.42 -43.15
CA PRO A 53 -10.06 -15.13 -42.33
C PRO A 53 -8.93 -14.52 -43.17
N LEU A 54 -8.33 -13.41 -42.70
CA LEU A 54 -7.10 -12.87 -43.30
C LEU A 54 -5.95 -13.81 -42.96
N MET A 55 -5.32 -14.43 -43.94
CA MET A 55 -4.19 -15.35 -43.75
C MET A 55 -2.87 -14.74 -44.21
N LEU A 56 -1.83 -14.77 -43.36
CA LEU A 56 -0.52 -14.16 -43.61
C LEU A 56 0.60 -15.19 -43.42
N GLY A 57 1.42 -15.41 -44.45
CA GLY A 57 2.58 -16.30 -44.40
C GLY A 57 3.13 -16.67 -45.79
N ALA A 58 4.41 -17.03 -45.89
CA ALA A 58 5.00 -17.53 -47.13
C ALA A 58 4.56 -18.99 -47.35
N VAL A 59 3.93 -19.29 -48.49
CA VAL A 59 3.52 -20.65 -48.83
C VAL A 59 4.12 -21.05 -50.17
N ALA A 60 4.77 -22.21 -50.22
CA ALA A 60 5.63 -22.61 -51.34
C ALA A 60 4.91 -23.21 -52.57
N ASN A 61 3.58 -23.42 -52.56
CA ASN A 61 2.83 -23.87 -53.75
C ASN A 61 1.29 -23.78 -53.56
N PRO A 62 0.54 -22.92 -54.29
CA PRO A 62 -0.92 -23.02 -54.40
C PRO A 62 -1.33 -24.17 -55.35
N PRO A 63 -2.57 -24.74 -55.29
CA PRO A 63 -3.79 -24.19 -54.67
C PRO A 63 -4.40 -25.05 -53.53
N TYR A 64 -4.96 -24.41 -52.49
CA TYR A 64 -5.55 -25.09 -51.33
C TYR A 64 -7.05 -24.81 -51.20
N ALA A 65 -7.86 -25.86 -51.33
CA ALA A 65 -9.31 -25.82 -51.12
C ALA A 65 -9.71 -25.84 -49.62
N SER A 66 -8.76 -25.77 -48.68
CA SER A 66 -9.05 -25.88 -47.24
C SER A 66 -8.41 -24.77 -46.41
N THR A 67 -9.21 -24.24 -45.48
CA THR A 67 -8.80 -23.32 -44.41
C THR A 67 -8.26 -24.07 -43.18
N ALA A 68 -8.06 -25.39 -43.27
CA ALA A 68 -7.53 -26.20 -42.18
C ALA A 68 -6.01 -26.06 -42.06
N CYS A 69 -5.51 -25.96 -40.82
CA CYS A 69 -4.08 -26.01 -40.53
C CYS A 69 -3.56 -27.44 -40.74
N ASP A 70 -2.45 -27.56 -41.45
CA ASP A 70 -1.70 -28.79 -41.68
C ASP A 70 -0.20 -28.47 -41.75
N ALA A 71 0.64 -29.50 -41.96
CA ALA A 71 2.08 -29.35 -41.91
C ALA A 71 2.62 -28.38 -42.96
N ALA A 72 1.94 -28.26 -44.11
CA ALA A 72 2.32 -27.34 -45.18
C ALA A 72 2.04 -25.87 -44.83
N LYS A 73 1.16 -25.62 -43.85
CA LYS A 73 0.75 -24.29 -43.39
C LYS A 73 1.37 -23.91 -42.03
N ALA A 74 2.28 -24.71 -41.50
CA ALA A 74 2.96 -24.43 -40.23
C ALA A 74 3.63 -23.05 -40.25
N GLY A 75 3.36 -22.22 -39.24
CA GLY A 75 3.87 -20.85 -39.13
C GLY A 75 2.99 -19.78 -39.79
N MET A 76 1.94 -20.15 -40.53
CA MET A 76 0.97 -19.18 -41.04
C MET A 76 0.15 -18.55 -39.92
N LEU A 77 -0.27 -17.30 -40.11
CA LEU A 77 -1.18 -16.59 -39.23
C LEU A 77 -2.56 -16.45 -39.86
N GLN A 78 -3.64 -16.48 -39.08
CA GLN A 78 -4.98 -16.13 -39.52
C GLN A 78 -5.68 -15.17 -38.55
N TYR A 79 -6.54 -14.28 -39.07
CA TYR A 79 -7.45 -13.46 -38.28
C TYR A 79 -8.91 -13.78 -38.61
N THR A 80 -9.66 -14.33 -37.66
CA THR A 80 -11.05 -14.81 -37.86
C THR A 80 -12.12 -13.79 -37.42
N GLY A 81 -11.78 -12.50 -37.39
CA GLY A 81 -12.73 -11.44 -37.02
C GLY A 81 -12.79 -11.12 -35.52
N GLY A 82 -11.89 -11.66 -34.71
CA GLY A 82 -11.80 -11.36 -33.27
C GLY A 82 -10.53 -11.88 -32.58
N VAL A 83 -9.87 -12.89 -33.15
CA VAL A 83 -8.62 -13.45 -32.64
C VAL A 83 -7.60 -13.62 -33.76
N VAL A 84 -6.31 -13.45 -33.44
CA VAL A 84 -5.22 -13.83 -34.33
C VAL A 84 -4.73 -15.21 -33.91
N GLN A 85 -4.55 -16.12 -34.85
CA GLN A 85 -4.13 -17.50 -34.61
C GLN A 85 -2.91 -17.83 -35.47
N TYR A 86 -2.09 -18.79 -35.05
CA TYR A 86 -1.00 -19.35 -35.84
C TYR A 86 -1.24 -20.85 -36.09
N CYS A 87 -0.82 -21.36 -37.24
CA CYS A 87 -0.89 -22.78 -37.55
C CYS A 87 0.35 -23.49 -37.01
N ASN A 88 0.16 -24.50 -36.16
CA ASN A 88 1.26 -25.26 -35.55
C ASN A 88 1.71 -26.49 -36.39
N GLY A 89 1.16 -26.65 -37.60
CA GLY A 89 1.40 -27.81 -38.47
C GLY A 89 0.33 -28.90 -38.40
N SER A 90 -0.68 -28.77 -37.54
CA SER A 90 -1.83 -29.70 -37.47
C SER A 90 -3.15 -29.06 -37.02
N ALA A 91 -3.11 -27.92 -36.32
CA ALA A 91 -4.26 -27.16 -35.88
C ALA A 91 -3.96 -25.66 -35.74
N TRP A 92 -5.02 -24.84 -35.80
CA TRP A 92 -4.92 -23.40 -35.54
C TRP A 92 -4.93 -23.12 -34.03
N SER A 93 -3.92 -22.39 -33.56
CA SER A 93 -3.73 -22.02 -32.15
C SER A 93 -3.82 -20.51 -31.98
N THR A 94 -4.58 -20.02 -31.01
CA THR A 94 -4.74 -18.57 -30.79
C THR A 94 -3.46 -17.94 -30.25
N MET A 95 -2.94 -16.90 -30.94
CA MET A 95 -1.86 -16.07 -30.43
C MET A 95 -2.41 -15.13 -29.36
N GLY A 96 -2.03 -15.38 -28.11
CA GLY A 96 -2.45 -14.58 -26.96
C GLY A 96 -3.11 -15.37 -25.81
N SER A 97 -3.33 -16.68 -25.96
CA SER A 97 -3.61 -17.55 -24.81
C SER A 97 -2.34 -18.30 -24.43
N SER A 98 -1.61 -17.81 -23.43
CA SER A 98 -0.40 -18.46 -22.92
C SER A 98 -0.76 -19.79 -22.25
N SER A 99 -0.79 -20.87 -23.04
CA SER A 99 -0.56 -22.23 -22.54
C SER A 99 0.95 -22.42 -22.40
N GLY A 100 1.47 -22.28 -21.18
CA GLY A 100 2.87 -22.52 -20.85
C GLY A 100 3.60 -21.28 -20.35
N THR A 101 3.96 -21.29 -19.06
CA THR A 101 4.85 -20.33 -18.38
C THR A 101 4.43 -18.86 -18.36
N GLY A 102 3.12 -18.58 -18.45
CA GLY A 102 2.56 -17.23 -18.32
C GLY A 102 2.77 -16.65 -16.93
N GLY A 103 3.27 -15.41 -16.88
CA GLY A 103 3.27 -14.57 -15.70
C GLY A 103 1.91 -14.65 -15.01
N GLN A 104 1.95 -14.99 -13.73
CA GLN A 104 0.76 -15.21 -12.94
C GLN A 104 0.00 -13.90 -12.85
N SER A 105 -1.18 -13.82 -13.46
CA SER A 105 -2.05 -12.67 -13.26
C SER A 105 -2.65 -12.84 -11.88
N MET A 106 -2.13 -12.05 -10.95
CA MET A 106 -2.46 -12.11 -9.54
C MET A 106 -3.90 -11.63 -9.39
N VAL A 107 -4.77 -12.48 -8.90
CA VAL A 107 -6.21 -12.21 -8.87
C VAL A 107 -6.51 -11.31 -7.67
N SER A 108 -7.09 -10.14 -7.93
CA SER A 108 -7.53 -9.22 -6.89
C SER A 108 -8.45 -9.95 -5.88
N GLY A 109 -8.13 -9.85 -4.59
CA GLY A 109 -8.86 -10.51 -3.52
C GLY A 109 -8.38 -11.91 -3.15
N TRP A 110 -7.37 -12.46 -3.84
CA TRP A 110 -6.72 -13.72 -3.48
C TRP A 110 -5.34 -13.52 -2.86
N PRO A 111 -4.93 -14.37 -1.89
CA PRO A 111 -3.57 -14.33 -1.35
C PRO A 111 -2.53 -14.77 -2.37
N ASP A 112 -1.34 -14.19 -2.31
CA ASP A 112 -0.20 -14.58 -3.13
C ASP A 112 0.57 -15.75 -2.53
N VAL A 113 0.48 -15.86 -1.21
CA VAL A 113 1.17 -16.86 -0.44
C VAL A 113 0.23 -17.32 0.66
N ILE A 114 0.28 -18.62 0.94
CA ILE A 114 -0.32 -19.21 2.12
C ILE A 114 0.75 -19.93 2.92
N VAL A 115 0.55 -20.02 4.22
CA VAL A 115 1.43 -20.74 5.14
C VAL A 115 0.68 -21.95 5.65
N CYS A 116 1.20 -23.13 5.37
CA CYS A 116 0.71 -24.41 5.86
C CYS A 116 1.62 -24.95 6.96
N THR A 117 1.09 -25.75 7.88
CA THR A 117 1.90 -26.44 8.90
C THR A 117 1.92 -27.93 8.59
N ASP A 118 3.10 -28.55 8.57
CA ASP A 118 3.23 -30.00 8.42
C ASP A 118 2.93 -30.74 9.75
N SER A 119 2.94 -32.08 9.71
CA SER A 119 2.74 -32.93 10.89
C SER A 119 3.85 -32.82 11.95
N SER A 120 4.98 -32.24 11.59
CA SER A 120 6.13 -31.99 12.48
C SER A 120 6.11 -30.57 13.07
N ASN A 121 5.04 -29.81 12.83
CA ASN A 121 4.85 -28.42 13.21
C ASN A 121 5.78 -27.41 12.49
N ASN A 122 6.40 -27.78 11.37
CA ASN A 122 7.13 -26.86 10.52
C ASN A 122 6.16 -26.02 9.69
N LYS A 123 6.50 -24.74 9.48
CA LYS A 123 5.72 -23.83 8.64
C LYS A 123 6.30 -23.81 7.23
N GLU A 124 5.49 -24.20 6.26
CA GLU A 124 5.83 -24.17 4.85
C GLU A 124 5.10 -23.05 4.13
N VAL A 125 5.84 -22.35 3.28
CA VAL A 125 5.37 -21.18 2.54
C VAL A 125 5.06 -21.61 1.11
N LEU A 126 3.78 -21.66 0.75
CA LEU A 126 3.33 -22.02 -0.59
C LEU A 126 2.95 -20.74 -1.34
N TYR A 127 3.49 -20.57 -2.54
CA TYR A 127 3.20 -19.42 -3.38
C TYR A 127 2.12 -19.74 -4.41
N ALA A 128 1.36 -18.73 -4.80
CA ALA A 128 0.39 -18.80 -5.87
C ALA A 128 1.04 -19.36 -7.13
N ASN A 129 0.49 -20.40 -7.73
CA ASN A 129 1.01 -21.03 -8.94
C ASN A 129 -0.10 -21.50 -9.89
N GLY A 130 -0.48 -20.66 -10.86
CA GLY A 130 -1.46 -21.00 -11.89
C GLY A 130 -2.88 -20.58 -11.52
N MET A 131 -3.10 -19.26 -11.41
CA MET A 131 -4.38 -18.67 -11.01
C MET A 131 -5.02 -17.82 -12.12
N PRO A 132 -6.33 -17.97 -12.38
CA PRO A 132 -7.14 -19.17 -12.17
C PRO A 132 -6.86 -20.23 -13.26
N TYR A 133 -6.82 -21.51 -12.89
CA TYR A 133 -6.75 -22.64 -13.83
C TYR A 133 -8.01 -23.51 -13.67
N ASN A 134 -8.81 -23.65 -14.73
CA ASN A 134 -10.07 -24.40 -14.71
C ASN A 134 -10.99 -24.04 -13.52
N SER A 135 -11.14 -22.75 -13.22
CA SER A 135 -11.92 -22.23 -12.07
C SER A 135 -11.36 -22.57 -10.68
N HIS A 136 -10.10 -22.97 -10.59
CA HIS A 136 -9.41 -23.24 -9.33
C HIS A 136 -8.17 -22.36 -9.16
N TYR A 137 -7.75 -22.24 -7.90
CA TYR A 137 -6.58 -21.47 -7.47
C TYR A 137 -5.59 -22.42 -6.83
N ILE A 138 -4.37 -22.43 -7.35
CA ILE A 138 -3.36 -23.41 -6.99
C ILE A 138 -2.23 -22.72 -6.24
N TYR A 139 -1.82 -23.27 -5.11
CA TYR A 139 -0.63 -22.89 -4.36
C TYR A 139 0.37 -24.03 -4.38
N ARG A 140 1.65 -23.70 -4.51
CA ARG A 140 2.71 -24.68 -4.74
C ARG A 140 3.93 -24.41 -3.89
N LEU A 141 4.63 -25.48 -3.51
CA LEU A 141 6.00 -25.46 -3.01
C LEU A 141 6.85 -26.37 -3.89
N ILE A 142 7.94 -25.85 -4.46
CA ILE A 142 8.96 -26.66 -5.15
C ILE A 142 10.13 -26.77 -4.18
N ALA A 143 10.16 -27.83 -3.40
CA ALA A 143 11.31 -28.13 -2.54
C ALA A 143 11.95 -29.44 -3.01
N ASN A 144 13.26 -29.41 -3.25
CA ASN A 144 14.04 -30.51 -3.82
C ASN A 144 14.00 -31.80 -2.97
N THR A 145 13.52 -31.73 -1.74
CA THR A 145 13.55 -32.81 -0.73
C THR A 145 12.18 -33.40 -0.37
N VAL A 146 11.06 -32.71 -0.64
CA VAL A 146 9.69 -33.16 -0.25
C VAL A 146 8.76 -33.42 -1.44
N GLY A 147 9.27 -33.31 -2.67
CA GLY A 147 8.45 -33.46 -3.87
C GLY A 147 7.59 -32.23 -4.15
N ASP A 148 6.85 -32.28 -5.25
CA ASP A 148 6.01 -31.18 -5.72
C ASP A 148 4.71 -31.10 -4.90
N ILE A 149 4.66 -30.20 -3.92
CA ILE A 149 3.48 -30.01 -3.05
C ILE A 149 2.54 -29.00 -3.70
N LYS A 150 1.27 -29.38 -3.87
CA LYS A 150 0.21 -28.52 -4.41
C LYS A 150 -1.04 -28.56 -3.56
N ILE A 151 -1.67 -27.40 -3.40
CA ILE A 151 -2.96 -27.24 -2.74
C ILE A 151 -3.86 -26.41 -3.64
N ILE A 152 -5.08 -26.90 -3.83
CA ILE A 152 -6.03 -26.34 -4.78
C ILE A 152 -7.27 -25.89 -4.03
N PHE A 153 -7.70 -24.67 -4.29
CA PHE A 153 -8.94 -24.08 -3.77
C PHE A 153 -9.92 -23.81 -4.90
N ASN A 154 -11.20 -23.97 -4.60
CA ASN A 154 -12.29 -23.56 -5.48
C ASN A 154 -12.32 -22.04 -5.61
N SER A 155 -13.00 -21.54 -6.65
CA SER A 155 -13.18 -20.09 -6.84
C SER A 155 -13.89 -19.35 -5.69
N ASP A 156 -14.64 -20.06 -4.84
CA ASP A 156 -15.26 -19.52 -3.62
C ASP A 156 -14.32 -19.50 -2.39
N GLY A 157 -13.08 -19.97 -2.55
CA GLY A 157 -12.07 -20.03 -1.49
C GLY A 157 -12.11 -21.30 -0.64
N THR A 158 -13.02 -22.24 -0.87
CA THR A 158 -13.06 -23.52 -0.14
C THR A 158 -11.96 -24.48 -0.61
N TYR A 159 -11.46 -25.34 0.29
CA TYR A 159 -10.52 -26.40 -0.08
C TYR A 159 -11.13 -27.33 -1.14
N TYR A 160 -10.37 -27.62 -2.19
CA TYR A 160 -10.78 -28.53 -3.27
C TYR A 160 -9.99 -29.83 -3.26
N SER A 161 -8.67 -29.76 -3.42
CA SER A 161 -7.81 -30.94 -3.49
C SER A 161 -6.36 -30.63 -3.17
N ASN A 162 -5.53 -31.68 -3.07
CA ASN A 162 -4.09 -31.53 -2.86
C ASN A 162 -3.29 -32.58 -3.65
N SER A 163 -1.98 -32.38 -3.72
CA SER A 163 -0.99 -33.37 -4.16
C SER A 163 0.24 -33.24 -3.27
N GLY A 164 0.62 -34.31 -2.58
CA GLY A 164 1.79 -34.33 -1.69
C GLY A 164 1.65 -33.50 -0.42
N ALA A 165 0.43 -33.04 -0.08
CA ALA A 165 0.17 -32.17 1.06
C ALA A 165 -0.73 -32.82 2.13
N ASP A 166 -0.94 -34.14 2.08
CA ASP A 166 -1.91 -34.84 2.94
C ASP A 166 -1.67 -34.68 4.45
N THR A 167 -0.42 -34.43 4.86
CA THR A 167 -0.03 -34.23 6.26
C THR A 167 -0.13 -32.78 6.74
N TYR A 168 -0.53 -31.85 5.87
CA TYR A 168 -0.59 -30.43 6.19
C TYR A 168 -1.95 -30.03 6.77
N ASP A 169 -1.93 -29.09 7.71
CA ASP A 169 -3.15 -28.61 8.38
C ASP A 169 -4.11 -27.82 7.49
N CYS A 170 -3.68 -27.41 6.30
CA CYS A 170 -4.45 -26.61 5.36
C CYS A 170 -5.25 -27.46 4.36
N VAL A 171 -5.20 -28.79 4.44
CA VAL A 171 -5.91 -29.72 3.53
C VAL A 171 -7.12 -30.42 4.18
N THR A 172 -7.88 -29.71 5.00
CA THR A 172 -9.11 -30.25 5.62
C THR A 172 -10.35 -29.82 4.84
N SER A 173 -11.43 -30.61 4.93
CA SER A 173 -12.73 -30.30 4.30
C SER A 173 -13.40 -29.02 4.84
N SER A 174 -12.95 -28.52 6.00
CA SER A 174 -13.40 -27.28 6.60
C SER A 174 -12.49 -26.08 6.31
N MET A 175 -11.33 -26.29 5.69
CA MET A 175 -10.39 -25.20 5.42
C MET A 175 -10.85 -24.33 4.26
N SER A 176 -10.63 -23.02 4.38
CA SER A 176 -10.87 -22.04 3.32
C SER A 176 -9.81 -20.94 3.35
N ILE A 177 -9.69 -20.21 2.24
CA ILE A 177 -8.87 -19.00 2.15
C ILE A 177 -9.28 -17.97 3.20
N SER A 178 -10.58 -17.77 3.42
CA SER A 178 -11.07 -16.85 4.45
C SER A 178 -10.62 -17.26 5.85
N THR A 179 -10.59 -18.56 6.15
CA THR A 179 -10.07 -19.10 7.41
C THR A 179 -8.57 -18.87 7.53
N LEU A 180 -7.79 -19.10 6.47
CA LEU A 180 -6.35 -18.84 6.46
C LEU A 180 -6.04 -17.35 6.66
N VAL A 181 -6.80 -16.45 6.04
CA VAL A 181 -6.70 -14.99 6.23
C VAL A 181 -7.01 -14.61 7.68
N ALA A 182 -8.11 -15.12 8.26
CA ALA A 182 -8.49 -14.84 9.64
C ALA A 182 -7.42 -15.29 10.66
N ASN A 183 -6.70 -16.37 10.34
CA ASN A 183 -5.59 -16.88 11.15
C ASN A 183 -4.25 -16.20 10.86
N GLY A 184 -4.18 -15.21 9.96
CA GLY A 184 -2.93 -14.53 9.61
C GLY A 184 -1.94 -15.41 8.86
N ARG A 185 -2.44 -16.37 8.07
CA ARG A 185 -1.65 -17.38 7.35
C ARG A 185 -1.75 -17.26 5.84
N ALA A 186 -2.35 -16.18 5.36
CA ALA A 186 -2.50 -15.88 3.95
C ALA A 186 -2.05 -14.44 3.72
N PHE A 187 -1.15 -14.24 2.77
CA PHE A 187 -0.46 -12.98 2.53
C PHE A 187 -0.57 -12.60 1.07
N ASN A 188 -0.92 -11.35 0.80
CA ASN A 188 -0.82 -10.76 -0.52
C ASN A 188 0.48 -9.93 -0.57
N PHE A 189 1.39 -10.26 -1.47
CA PHE A 189 2.64 -9.56 -1.72
C PHE A 189 2.50 -8.54 -2.87
N VAL A 190 1.50 -8.68 -3.74
CA VAL A 190 1.37 -7.93 -4.98
C VAL A 190 0.07 -7.14 -4.98
N ASN A 191 0.19 -6.00 -4.33
CA ASN A 191 -0.11 -4.71 -4.95
C ASN A 191 1.14 -3.80 -4.89
N GLY A 192 2.33 -4.41 -4.79
CA GLY A 192 3.61 -3.73 -4.68
C GLY A 192 4.02 -3.10 -5.99
N GLY A 193 3.78 -1.79 -6.15
CA GLY A 193 4.36 -1.03 -7.25
C GLY A 193 5.88 -1.17 -7.25
N ALA A 194 6.45 -1.60 -8.39
CA ALA A 194 7.85 -1.60 -8.87
C ALA A 194 9.05 -1.94 -7.92
N ASN A 195 8.93 -1.92 -6.60
CA ASN A 195 10.04 -1.84 -5.64
C ASN A 195 9.94 -2.86 -4.49
N GLY A 196 9.15 -3.93 -4.62
CA GLY A 196 9.11 -5.02 -3.62
C GLY A 196 8.50 -4.64 -2.27
N ALA A 197 7.68 -3.59 -2.21
CA ALA A 197 6.97 -3.19 -0.98
C ALA A 197 5.62 -3.93 -0.85
N ALA A 198 5.30 -4.39 0.37
CA ALA A 198 3.96 -4.86 0.71
C ALA A 198 3.00 -3.66 0.76
N ALA A 199 2.06 -3.59 -0.17
CA ALA A 199 1.06 -2.54 -0.20
C ALA A 199 -0.06 -2.82 0.82
N MET A 200 -0.53 -1.77 1.48
CA MET A 200 -1.53 -1.83 2.54
C MET A 200 -2.71 -0.98 2.11
N ALA A 201 -3.93 -1.41 2.44
CA ALA A 201 -5.08 -0.54 2.28
C ALA A 201 -4.94 0.69 3.20
N ASP A 202 -5.48 1.83 2.77
CA ASP A 202 -5.40 3.09 3.55
C ASP A 202 -5.99 2.93 4.95
N GLY A 203 -7.11 2.19 5.06
CA GLY A 203 -7.80 1.95 6.32
C GLY A 203 -8.45 3.21 6.90
N THR A 204 -8.94 3.07 8.13
CA THR A 204 -9.50 4.17 8.93
C THR A 204 -9.05 4.02 10.38
N ALA A 205 -9.34 4.99 11.24
CA ALA A 205 -9.08 4.85 12.67
C ALA A 205 -9.80 3.62 13.27
N GLY A 206 -11.01 3.29 12.78
CA GLY A 206 -11.81 2.14 13.23
C GLY A 206 -11.37 0.80 12.64
N ALA A 207 -10.68 0.81 11.50
CA ALA A 207 -10.16 -0.36 10.82
C ALA A 207 -8.84 -0.01 10.11
N PRO A 208 -7.70 0.03 10.85
CA PRO A 208 -6.41 0.38 10.28
C PRO A 208 -5.96 -0.60 9.19
N GLY A 209 -5.13 -0.17 8.24
CA GLY A 209 -4.59 -1.05 7.20
C GLY A 209 -3.62 -2.11 7.74
N LEU A 210 -2.94 -1.78 8.84
CA LEU A 210 -2.12 -2.69 9.64
C LEU A 210 -2.70 -2.78 11.03
N TYR A 211 -3.15 -3.96 11.46
CA TYR A 211 -3.77 -4.16 12.77
C TYR A 211 -3.37 -5.51 13.38
N PHE A 212 -3.60 -5.66 14.69
CA PHE A 212 -3.44 -6.95 15.37
C PHE A 212 -4.71 -7.77 15.17
N SER A 213 -4.61 -9.04 14.76
CA SER A 213 -5.79 -9.88 14.43
C SER A 213 -6.85 -9.96 15.54
N ALA A 214 -6.43 -9.97 16.80
CA ALA A 214 -7.33 -9.94 17.97
C ALA A 214 -7.83 -8.55 18.38
N ASN A 215 -7.30 -7.48 17.76
CA ASN A 215 -7.63 -6.09 18.05
C ASN A 215 -7.62 -5.26 16.76
N THR A 216 -8.70 -5.37 16.00
CA THR A 216 -8.85 -4.82 14.64
C THR A 216 -8.98 -3.30 14.59
N ASN A 217 -9.09 -2.63 15.74
CA ASN A 217 -9.21 -1.17 15.82
C ASN A 217 -7.95 -0.49 16.38
N THR A 218 -6.84 -1.23 16.45
CA THR A 218 -5.55 -0.76 16.96
C THR A 218 -4.46 -1.06 15.94
N GLY A 219 -3.80 -0.03 15.42
CA GLY A 219 -2.97 -0.19 14.23
C GLY A 219 -2.46 1.10 13.57
N LEU A 220 -1.86 0.92 12.39
CA LEU A 220 -1.32 1.96 11.52
C LEU A 220 -2.22 2.12 10.27
N TYR A 221 -2.50 3.35 9.89
CA TYR A 221 -3.36 3.65 8.73
C TYR A 221 -2.98 4.99 8.08
N ARG A 222 -3.48 5.22 6.86
CA ARG A 222 -3.28 6.44 6.09
C ARG A 222 -4.61 7.22 6.01
N PRO A 223 -4.80 8.29 6.81
CA PRO A 223 -6.06 9.03 6.83
C PRO A 223 -6.31 9.86 5.56
N THR A 224 -5.25 10.30 4.88
CA THR A 224 -5.30 11.03 3.60
C THR A 224 -3.94 10.95 2.89
N THR A 225 -3.80 11.56 1.71
CA THR A 225 -2.57 11.60 0.90
C THR A 225 -1.36 12.03 1.73
N ASP A 226 -0.28 11.26 1.62
CA ASP A 226 1.02 11.51 2.27
C ASP A 226 0.96 11.70 3.80
N THR A 227 -0.04 11.13 4.46
CA THR A 227 -0.16 11.16 5.93
C THR A 227 -0.08 9.77 6.53
N LEU A 228 0.41 9.69 7.76
CA LEU A 228 0.50 8.45 8.51
C LEU A 228 -0.11 8.64 9.89
N ALA A 229 -0.94 7.71 10.34
CA ALA A 229 -1.58 7.81 11.64
C ALA A 229 -1.63 6.48 12.40
N ILE A 230 -1.56 6.58 13.72
CA ILE A 230 -1.69 5.46 14.66
C ILE A 230 -3.06 5.58 15.34
N ALA A 231 -3.83 4.51 15.34
CA ALA A 231 -5.09 4.39 16.04
C ALA A 231 -5.02 3.37 17.17
N THR A 232 -5.71 3.63 18.27
CA THR A 232 -5.97 2.62 19.31
C THR A 232 -7.42 2.76 19.78
N GLY A 233 -8.12 1.64 19.92
CA GLY A 233 -9.54 1.63 20.29
C GLY A 233 -10.45 2.34 19.29
N GLY A 234 -10.09 2.38 18.01
CA GLY A 234 -10.87 3.05 16.96
C GLY A 234 -10.65 4.55 16.82
N THR A 235 -9.75 5.14 17.62
CA THR A 235 -9.49 6.59 17.65
C THR A 235 -8.06 6.89 17.26
N GLU A 236 -7.86 7.88 16.39
CA GLU A 236 -6.53 8.40 16.05
C GLU A 236 -5.85 9.00 17.29
N ARG A 237 -4.63 8.54 17.59
CA ARG A 237 -3.82 9.01 18.74
C ARG A 237 -2.64 9.86 18.32
N LEU A 238 -2.04 9.54 17.18
CA LEU A 238 -0.88 10.22 16.61
C LEU A 238 -1.01 10.32 15.10
N ARG A 239 -0.61 11.45 14.52
CA ARG A 239 -0.55 11.68 13.07
C ARG A 239 0.75 12.37 12.69
N VAL A 240 1.32 11.97 11.57
CA VAL A 240 2.31 12.75 10.81
C VAL A 240 1.65 13.21 9.51
N THR A 241 1.63 14.52 9.30
CA THR A 241 1.02 15.14 8.11
C THR A 241 1.96 15.11 6.90
N ALA A 242 1.45 15.43 5.71
CA ALA A 242 2.22 15.55 4.48
C ALA A 242 3.33 16.62 4.56
N THR A 243 3.17 17.62 5.42
CA THR A 243 4.18 18.66 5.68
C THR A 243 5.20 18.26 6.76
N GLY A 244 5.10 17.05 7.32
CA GLY A 244 5.99 16.53 8.36
C GLY A 244 5.63 16.92 9.79
N SER A 245 4.50 17.63 10.00
CA SER A 245 4.06 18.02 11.34
C SER A 245 3.45 16.82 12.09
N VAL A 246 3.85 16.62 13.35
CA VAL A 246 3.40 15.55 14.24
C VAL A 246 2.31 16.06 15.18
N GLY A 247 1.12 15.46 15.11
CA GLY A 247 0.03 15.68 16.05
C GLY A 247 -0.11 14.53 17.03
N ILE A 248 -0.25 14.82 18.34
CA ILE A 248 -0.63 13.85 19.37
C ILE A 248 -1.96 14.32 19.96
N GLY A 249 -3.00 13.50 19.87
CA GLY A 249 -4.37 13.86 20.30
C GLY A 249 -5.07 14.89 19.41
N THR A 250 -4.51 15.21 18.23
CA THR A 250 -5.11 16.13 17.25
C THR A 250 -4.87 15.64 15.82
N THR A 251 -5.87 15.85 14.96
CA THR A 251 -5.82 15.52 13.52
C THR A 251 -5.30 16.69 12.67
N THR A 252 -5.23 17.89 13.26
CA THR A 252 -4.83 19.15 12.61
C THR A 252 -3.70 19.81 13.41
N PRO A 253 -2.45 19.28 13.34
CA PRO A 253 -1.32 19.93 13.97
C PRO A 253 -1.07 21.31 13.35
N GLU A 254 -0.81 22.31 14.18
CA GLU A 254 -0.58 23.71 13.76
C GLU A 254 0.91 24.09 13.81
N LEU A 255 1.73 23.20 14.37
CA LEU A 255 3.19 23.33 14.53
C LEU A 255 3.85 21.98 14.25
N ASN A 256 5.17 21.95 14.09
CA ASN A 256 5.94 20.73 13.82
C ASN A 256 5.68 19.61 14.84
N LEU A 257 5.42 19.98 16.10
CA LEU A 257 4.88 19.09 17.13
C LEU A 257 3.69 19.79 17.81
N HIS A 258 2.49 19.24 17.67
CA HIS A 258 1.28 19.71 18.35
C HIS A 258 0.74 18.60 19.25
N VAL A 259 0.90 18.76 20.57
CA VAL A 259 0.30 17.86 21.57
C VAL A 259 -0.99 18.51 22.08
N LYS A 260 -2.14 17.97 21.69
CA LYS A 260 -3.44 18.39 22.20
C LYS A 260 -3.81 17.53 23.40
N GLY A 261 -3.41 18.01 24.58
CA GLY A 261 -3.62 17.36 25.86
C GLY A 261 -3.22 18.27 27.01
N ILE A 262 -3.02 17.68 28.19
CA ILE A 262 -2.73 18.41 29.43
C ILE A 262 -1.27 18.89 29.45
N GLY A 263 -0.31 18.11 28.90
CA GLY A 263 1.09 18.53 28.84
C GLY A 263 2.03 17.43 28.34
N VAL A 264 3.33 17.70 28.46
CA VAL A 264 4.42 16.77 28.20
C VAL A 264 5.10 16.40 29.51
N ARG A 265 5.16 15.11 29.83
CA ARG A 265 5.84 14.60 31.02
C ARG A 265 7.29 14.24 30.69
N LEU A 266 8.21 14.68 31.55
CA LEU A 266 9.63 14.40 31.52
C LEU A 266 10.01 13.66 32.80
N GLU A 267 10.66 12.52 32.69
CA GLU A 267 11.07 11.69 33.82
C GLU A 267 12.53 11.26 33.69
N ASN A 268 13.21 11.20 34.83
CA ASN A 268 14.56 10.64 34.89
C ASN A 268 14.48 9.14 35.19
N SER A 269 14.97 8.31 34.27
CA SER A 269 14.98 6.85 34.43
C SER A 269 15.73 6.46 35.71
N GLY A 270 15.06 5.74 36.61
CA GLY A 270 15.61 5.33 37.91
C GLY A 270 15.35 6.31 39.06
N SER A 271 14.64 7.42 38.81
CA SER A 271 14.16 8.34 39.84
C SER A 271 12.64 8.31 39.96
N THR A 272 12.11 8.71 41.11
CA THR A 272 10.68 9.01 41.28
C THR A 272 10.32 10.42 40.81
N GLN A 273 11.31 11.25 40.46
CA GLN A 273 11.12 12.63 40.02
C GLN A 273 10.48 12.70 38.63
N LYS A 274 9.37 13.43 38.52
CA LYS A 274 8.59 13.62 37.31
C LYS A 274 8.24 15.09 37.18
N TRP A 275 8.51 15.66 36.02
CA TRP A 275 8.17 17.02 35.67
C TRP A 275 7.16 17.05 34.54
N GLU A 276 6.26 18.00 34.56
CA GLU A 276 5.31 18.24 33.49
C GLU A 276 5.42 19.69 33.02
N LEU A 277 5.46 19.86 31.70
CA LEU A 277 5.32 21.14 31.04
C LEU A 277 3.94 21.17 30.37
N GLY A 278 3.07 22.09 30.77
CA GLY A 278 1.73 22.18 30.19
C GLY A 278 0.74 22.89 31.08
N TYR A 279 -0.54 22.55 30.91
CA TYR A 279 -1.65 23.09 31.68
C TYR A 279 -1.99 22.18 32.86
N HIS A 280 -2.30 22.73 34.03
CA HIS A 280 -2.80 21.94 35.17
C HIS A 280 -4.05 22.58 35.74
N GLY A 281 -5.16 21.84 35.79
CA GLY A 281 -6.45 22.27 36.37
C GLY A 281 -7.23 23.30 35.53
N THR A 282 -6.73 24.54 35.45
CA THR A 282 -7.49 25.76 35.07
C THR A 282 -6.99 26.45 33.80
N ASN A 283 -6.42 25.70 32.84
CA ASN A 283 -5.73 26.24 31.64
C ASN A 283 -4.51 27.12 31.95
N ASP A 284 -4.04 27.14 33.19
CA ASP A 284 -2.84 27.87 33.60
C ASP A 284 -1.59 27.13 33.10
N PHE A 285 -0.62 27.86 32.56
CA PHE A 285 0.64 27.23 32.13
C PHE A 285 1.54 26.97 33.35
N THR A 286 2.13 25.79 33.43
CA THR A 286 2.88 25.35 34.61
C THR A 286 4.16 24.59 34.24
N ILE A 287 5.15 24.73 35.11
CA ILE A 287 6.20 23.73 35.30
C ILE A 287 5.85 23.00 36.60
N PHE A 288 5.30 21.82 36.44
CA PHE A 288 4.68 21.06 37.51
C PHE A 288 5.59 19.92 37.96
N ASP A 289 5.85 19.85 39.26
CA ASP A 289 6.54 18.72 39.87
C ASP A 289 5.48 17.67 40.21
N ALA A 290 5.31 16.70 39.31
CA ALA A 290 4.32 15.64 39.44
C ALA A 290 4.66 14.62 40.52
N SER A 291 5.88 14.64 41.07
CA SER A 291 6.27 13.78 42.20
C SER A 291 5.76 14.32 43.53
N THR A 292 5.66 15.64 43.66
CA THR A 292 5.14 16.30 44.86
C THR A 292 3.75 16.90 44.65
N ASN A 293 3.23 16.85 43.43
CA ASN A 293 1.95 17.42 43.03
C ASN A 293 1.89 18.94 43.28
N VAL A 294 2.98 19.65 42.95
CA VAL A 294 3.14 21.11 43.17
C VAL A 294 3.55 21.82 41.89
N SER A 295 2.88 22.93 41.56
CA SER A 295 3.34 23.86 40.53
C SER A 295 4.53 24.66 41.04
N ARG A 296 5.70 24.50 40.43
CA ARG A 296 6.92 25.23 40.81
C ARG A 296 7.00 26.58 40.13
N LEU A 297 6.60 26.62 38.86
CA LEU A 297 6.28 27.83 38.11
C LEU A 297 4.85 27.72 37.62
N PHE A 298 4.13 28.83 37.68
CA PHE A 298 2.72 28.95 37.34
C PHE A 298 2.51 30.26 36.58
N VAL A 299 1.71 30.26 35.52
CA VAL A 299 1.30 31.46 34.78
C VAL A 299 -0.20 31.42 34.68
N GLN A 300 -0.85 32.40 35.33
CA GLN A 300 -2.29 32.46 35.40
C GLN A 300 -2.88 32.78 34.02
N ALA A 301 -3.76 31.93 33.50
CA ALA A 301 -4.37 32.10 32.19
C ALA A 301 -5.20 33.39 32.09
N THR A 302 -5.83 33.80 33.20
CA THR A 302 -6.73 34.96 33.23
C THR A 302 -6.00 36.30 33.26
N SER A 303 -4.83 36.39 33.89
CA SER A 303 -4.12 37.64 34.12
C SER A 303 -2.72 37.70 33.50
N GLY A 304 -2.14 36.57 33.13
CA GLY A 304 -0.74 36.45 32.71
C GLY A 304 0.26 36.56 33.86
N ASN A 305 -0.20 36.68 35.11
CA ASN A 305 0.67 36.80 36.27
C ASN A 305 1.49 35.52 36.48
N VAL A 306 2.79 35.67 36.74
CA VAL A 306 3.73 34.58 36.98
C VAL A 306 3.88 34.32 38.48
N GLY A 307 3.64 33.10 38.91
CA GLY A 307 3.92 32.59 40.25
C GLY A 307 5.14 31.67 40.26
N ILE A 308 6.05 31.84 41.21
CA ILE A 308 7.10 30.85 41.52
C ILE A 308 6.86 30.34 42.94
N GLY A 309 6.54 29.06 43.10
CA GLY A 309 6.16 28.48 44.40
C GLY A 309 4.79 28.92 44.94
N THR A 310 3.95 29.53 44.10
CA THR A 310 2.55 29.91 44.39
C THR A 310 1.70 29.76 43.14
N THR A 311 0.45 29.32 43.28
CA THR A 311 -0.55 29.24 42.19
C THR A 311 -1.56 30.39 42.23
N ALA A 312 -1.42 31.32 43.16
CA ALA A 312 -2.27 32.50 43.29
C ALA A 312 -1.43 33.79 43.26
N PRO A 313 -0.77 34.12 42.13
CA PRO A 313 -0.04 35.36 42.01
C PRO A 313 -1.00 36.57 41.98
N ASN A 314 -0.83 37.51 42.90
CA ASN A 314 -1.61 38.74 43.02
C ASN A 314 -0.91 39.98 42.42
N ALA A 315 0.20 39.76 41.73
CA ALA A 315 0.98 40.75 40.99
C ALA A 315 1.62 40.07 39.76
N LEU A 316 2.18 40.86 38.83
CA LEU A 316 2.78 40.35 37.58
C LEU A 316 3.81 39.23 37.81
N LEU A 317 4.60 39.34 38.88
CA LEU A 317 5.49 38.29 39.36
C LEU A 317 5.32 38.16 40.88
N ASN A 318 4.87 36.99 41.35
CA ASN A 318 4.76 36.65 42.76
C ASN A 318 5.65 35.44 43.09
N VAL A 319 6.68 35.62 43.91
CA VAL A 319 7.49 34.51 44.41
C VAL A 319 6.93 34.09 45.77
N GLY A 320 6.22 32.97 45.80
CA GLY A 320 5.63 32.39 47.01
C GLY A 320 6.68 31.94 48.02
N VAL A 321 6.33 31.99 49.30
CA VAL A 321 7.17 31.45 50.37
C VAL A 321 6.94 29.96 50.51
N ASN A 322 7.96 29.14 50.25
CA ASN A 322 7.97 27.72 50.60
C ASN A 322 8.80 27.51 51.87
N GLY A 323 8.17 27.69 53.03
CA GLY A 323 8.59 27.06 54.29
C GLY A 323 9.87 27.54 54.99
N ALA A 324 10.60 28.54 54.50
CA ALA A 324 11.68 29.15 55.29
C ALA A 324 11.87 30.64 54.94
N ALA A 325 12.18 31.44 55.95
CA ALA A 325 12.51 32.87 55.87
C ALA A 325 13.83 33.08 55.11
N SER A 326 13.84 32.83 53.81
CA SER A 326 15.01 32.90 52.95
C SER A 326 14.73 33.82 51.76
N ARG A 327 15.73 34.63 51.41
CA ARG A 327 15.74 35.60 50.31
C ARG A 327 14.96 35.08 49.09
N GLN A 328 13.80 35.68 48.80
CA GLN A 328 12.92 35.28 47.69
C GLN A 328 13.54 35.59 46.32
N LEU A 329 14.48 36.52 46.27
CA LEU A 329 15.23 36.91 45.08
C LEU A 329 16.69 37.17 45.48
N SER A 330 17.62 36.37 44.95
CA SER A 330 19.05 36.61 45.10
C SER A 330 19.55 37.30 43.83
N LEU A 331 19.96 38.55 43.95
CA LEU A 331 20.65 39.28 42.89
C LEU A 331 22.16 39.13 43.12
N GLY A 332 22.95 39.03 42.04
CA GLY A 332 24.41 38.88 42.13
C GLY A 332 25.10 40.15 42.65
N SER A 333 26.32 40.44 42.21
CA SER A 333 27.08 41.62 42.67
C SER A 333 26.40 42.97 42.43
N TRP A 334 25.48 43.04 41.47
CA TRP A 334 24.63 44.21 41.22
C TRP A 334 23.19 43.75 41.12
N GLY A 335 22.31 44.36 41.90
CA GLY A 335 20.88 44.09 41.89
C GLY A 335 20.12 45.39 41.95
N ASP A 336 19.55 45.81 40.83
CA ASP A 336 18.63 46.95 40.80
C ASP A 336 17.21 46.44 41.08
N LEU A 337 16.58 46.99 42.12
CA LEU A 337 15.18 46.75 42.47
C LEU A 337 14.48 48.11 42.42
N GLY A 338 14.28 48.60 41.19
CA GLY A 338 13.52 49.81 40.92
C GLY A 338 12.02 49.54 40.90
N ALA A 339 11.25 50.38 41.58
CA ALA A 339 9.83 50.48 41.32
C ALA A 339 9.60 51.48 40.16
N GLY A 340 8.52 51.29 39.37
CA GLY A 340 8.21 52.17 38.23
C GLY A 340 7.99 53.63 38.63
N SER A 341 7.67 54.51 37.66
CA SER A 341 7.55 55.97 37.84
C SER A 341 6.56 56.46 38.91
N SER A 342 5.83 55.55 39.57
CA SER A 342 4.93 55.85 40.69
C SER A 342 4.97 54.81 41.81
N GLY A 343 5.95 53.91 41.83
CA GLY A 343 6.08 52.86 42.85
C GLY A 343 7.23 53.13 43.83
N SER A 344 7.13 52.58 45.02
CA SER A 344 8.22 52.51 46.00
C SER A 344 8.68 51.06 46.16
N ALA A 345 9.99 50.81 46.10
CA ALA A 345 10.56 49.52 46.47
C ALA A 345 10.66 49.46 48.00
N LEU A 346 9.71 48.77 48.64
CA LEU A 346 9.72 48.57 50.09
C LEU A 346 10.44 47.27 50.41
N PHE A 347 11.57 47.37 51.11
CA PHE A 347 12.27 46.22 51.65
C PHE A 347 11.65 45.84 53.00
N GLY A 348 10.91 44.74 53.05
CA GLY A 348 10.54 44.12 54.32
C GLY A 348 11.78 43.47 54.95
N GLY A 349 12.39 44.12 55.94
CA GLY A 349 13.55 43.61 56.68
C GLY A 349 14.85 44.37 56.42
N ASN A 350 15.98 43.79 56.88
CA ASN A 350 17.28 44.45 56.81
C ASN A 350 17.81 44.49 55.37
N VAL A 351 18.11 45.69 54.88
CA VAL A 351 18.86 45.90 53.64
C VAL A 351 20.34 45.86 53.96
N TYR A 352 21.04 44.83 53.47
CA TYR A 352 22.50 44.73 53.59
C TYR A 352 23.14 45.19 52.28
N TYR A 353 23.73 46.38 52.29
CA TYR A 353 24.55 46.86 51.19
C TYR A 353 26.01 46.52 51.49
N SER A 354 26.65 45.67 50.69
CA SER A 354 28.11 45.51 50.72
C SER A 354 28.72 46.51 49.74
N GLY A 355 28.90 47.75 50.19
CA GLY A 355 29.70 48.71 49.45
C GLY A 355 31.18 48.30 49.53
N GLY A 356 31.78 47.95 48.41
CA GLY A 356 33.24 47.96 48.29
C GLY A 356 33.71 49.41 48.35
N GLY A 357 34.54 49.72 49.35
CA GLY A 357 35.32 50.96 49.39
C GLY A 357 36.44 50.96 48.37
#